data_AF-A0A378FJW1-F1
#
_entry.id   AF-A0A378FJW1-F1
#
_cell.length_a   1.000
_cell.length_b   1.000
_cell.length_c   1.000
_cell.angle_alpha   90.00
_cell.angle_beta   90.00
_cell.angle_gamma   90.00
#
_symmetry.space_group_name_H-M   'P 1'
#
loop_
_entity.id
_entity.type
_entity.pdbx_description
1 polymer ?
#
loop_
_entity_poly.entity_id
_entity_poly.type
_entity_poly.pdbx_seq_one_letter_code
_entity_poly.pdbx_strand_id
1 'polypeptide(L)'
;MRIYGVMAIAVLLVACGVIHPFGDKTVYQSYSVSDRPGLQWRYDCIRSALKPQGYEVERIFPEQNAPNFFDISQYGTRVAQIDMYQVAGARTISITLISGAKQVNAAVDSIIQPCLER
;
A
#
# COMPACT_ATOMS: atom_id res chain seq x y z
N MET A 1 27.52 41.83 -10.44
CA MET A 1 27.40 40.56 -9.69
C MET A 1 25.98 40.03 -9.85
N ARG A 2 25.86 38.76 -10.25
CA ARG A 2 24.63 38.08 -10.69
C ARG A 2 23.71 37.77 -9.50
N ILE A 3 22.56 38.42 -9.41
CA ILE A 3 21.47 38.06 -8.50
C ILE A 3 20.53 37.11 -9.26
N TYR A 4 20.97 35.89 -9.49
CA TYR A 4 20.13 34.83 -10.11
C TYR A 4 19.99 33.60 -9.21
N GLY A 5 20.49 33.64 -7.97
CA GLY A 5 20.68 32.46 -7.13
C GLY A 5 19.59 32.16 -6.10
N VAL A 6 18.53 32.99 -5.97
CA VAL A 6 17.58 32.87 -4.84
C VAL A 6 16.20 32.34 -5.26
N MET A 7 15.88 32.35 -6.56
CA MET A 7 14.58 31.86 -7.08
C MET A 7 14.56 30.36 -7.43
N ALA A 8 15.69 29.65 -7.32
CA ALA A 8 15.74 28.21 -7.64
C ALA A 8 15.40 27.30 -6.44
N ILE A 9 15.41 27.83 -5.21
CA ILE A 9 15.28 27.00 -3.99
C ILE A 9 13.82 26.88 -3.53
N ALA A 10 12.92 27.78 -3.96
CA ALA A 10 11.51 27.74 -3.56
C ALA A 10 10.67 26.69 -4.30
N VAL A 11 11.15 26.12 -5.41
CA VAL A 11 10.39 25.14 -6.22
C VAL A 11 10.56 23.70 -5.71
N LEU A 12 11.54 23.45 -4.83
CA LEU A 12 11.82 22.11 -4.29
C LEU A 12 10.95 21.73 -3.07
N LEU A 13 10.06 22.62 -2.60
CA LEU A 13 9.43 22.49 -1.28
C LEU A 13 7.98 21.98 -1.25
N VAL A 14 7.36 21.61 -2.37
CA VAL A 14 6.00 21.03 -2.36
C VAL A 14 5.84 19.91 -3.38
N ALA A 15 6.75 18.94 -3.35
CA ALA A 15 6.52 17.64 -3.98
C ALA A 15 6.42 16.53 -2.92
N CYS A 16 5.80 16.82 -1.77
CA CYS A 16 5.03 15.81 -1.06
C CYS A 16 3.69 15.59 -1.80
N GLY A 17 3.75 15.50 -3.13
CA GLY A 17 2.60 15.15 -3.95
C GLY A 17 2.24 13.73 -3.58
N VAL A 18 0.99 13.53 -3.17
CA VAL A 18 0.39 12.22 -2.97
C VAL A 18 0.79 11.35 -4.16
N ILE A 19 1.63 10.34 -3.92
CA ILE A 19 2.09 9.44 -4.99
C ILE A 19 0.84 8.70 -5.43
N HIS A 20 0.39 8.95 -6.66
CA HIS A 20 -0.75 8.31 -7.29
C HIS A 20 -0.25 7.13 -8.14
N PRO A 21 -0.13 5.90 -7.60
CA PRO A 21 0.49 4.79 -8.33
C PRO A 21 -0.35 4.36 -9.54
N PHE A 22 -1.61 4.81 -9.61
CA PHE A 22 -2.54 4.58 -10.70
C PHE A 22 -3.05 5.89 -11.34
N GLY A 23 -2.29 6.98 -11.22
CA GLY A 23 -2.66 8.30 -11.74
C GLY A 23 -3.89 8.92 -11.07
N ASP A 24 -4.57 9.84 -11.73
CA ASP A 24 -5.69 10.63 -11.16
C ASP A 24 -6.88 9.80 -10.65
N LYS A 25 -6.93 8.51 -11.00
CA LYS A 25 -7.98 7.57 -10.58
C LYS A 25 -7.59 6.77 -9.33
N THR A 26 -6.46 7.10 -8.70
CA THR A 26 -5.99 6.38 -7.53
C THR A 26 -6.99 6.52 -6.38
N VAL A 27 -7.40 5.38 -5.84
CA VAL A 27 -8.27 5.25 -4.66
C VAL A 27 -7.44 4.67 -3.53
N TYR A 28 -7.55 5.27 -2.35
CA TYR A 28 -6.86 4.85 -1.14
C TYR A 28 -7.87 4.39 -0.10
N GLN A 29 -7.53 3.30 0.58
CA GLN A 29 -8.26 2.81 1.74
C GLN A 29 -7.22 2.39 2.79
N SER A 30 -7.23 3.07 3.94
CA SER A 30 -6.23 2.88 5.00
C SER A 30 -6.82 2.20 6.23
N TYR A 31 -5.99 1.39 6.88
CA TYR A 31 -6.33 0.64 8.08
C TYR A 31 -5.18 0.72 9.09
N SER A 32 -5.54 0.77 10.36
CA SER A 32 -4.61 0.57 11.48
C SER A 32 -5.14 -0.59 12.29
N VAL A 33 -4.45 -1.74 12.23
CA VAL A 33 -4.94 -2.97 12.88
C VAL A 33 -3.85 -3.61 13.74
N SER A 34 -4.22 -4.58 14.58
CA SER A 34 -3.41 -5.17 15.67
C SER A 34 -2.07 -5.77 15.22
N ASP A 35 -0.93 -5.44 15.85
CA ASP A 35 0.37 -6.03 15.53
C ASP A 35 0.43 -7.56 15.61
N ARG A 36 -0.56 -8.19 16.24
CA ARG A 36 -0.73 -9.64 16.26
C ARG A 36 -1.70 -10.05 15.17
N PRO A 37 -1.39 -11.07 14.34
CA PRO A 37 -0.27 -12.01 14.48
C PRO A 37 1.06 -11.60 13.81
N GLY A 38 1.15 -10.42 13.20
CA GLY A 38 2.40 -9.86 12.65
C GLY A 38 2.39 -9.66 11.13
N LEU A 39 3.39 -8.93 10.62
CA LEU A 39 3.50 -8.56 9.20
C LEU A 39 3.48 -9.77 8.26
N GLN A 40 4.30 -10.79 8.54
CA GLN A 40 4.40 -11.99 7.70
C GLN A 40 3.06 -12.71 7.58
N TRP A 41 2.39 -12.94 8.71
CA TRP A 41 1.08 -13.61 8.69
C TRP A 41 0.04 -12.81 7.90
N ARG A 42 0.04 -11.48 8.02
CA ARG A 42 -0.93 -10.64 7.29
C ARG A 42 -0.71 -10.69 5.79
N TYR A 43 0.54 -10.57 5.37
CA TYR A 43 0.92 -10.74 3.97
C TYR A 43 0.46 -12.12 3.45
N ASP A 44 0.76 -13.19 4.19
CA ASP A 44 0.37 -14.55 3.80
C ASP A 44 -1.16 -14.74 3.77
N CYS A 45 -1.89 -14.16 4.73
CA CYS A 45 -3.35 -14.16 4.77
C CYS A 45 -3.93 -13.46 3.54
N ILE A 46 -3.50 -12.23 3.27
CA ILE A 46 -3.96 -11.43 2.12
C ILE A 46 -3.71 -12.17 0.82
N ARG A 47 -2.49 -12.68 0.63
CA ARG A 47 -2.11 -13.45 -0.55
C ARG A 47 -2.95 -14.72 -0.71
N SER A 48 -3.22 -15.41 0.39
CA SER A 48 -4.03 -16.64 0.37
C SER A 48 -5.51 -16.36 0.11
N ALA A 49 -6.04 -15.23 0.58
CA ALA A 49 -7.42 -14.82 0.34
C ALA A 49 -7.66 -14.37 -1.11
N LEU A 50 -6.68 -13.68 -1.71
CA LEU A 50 -6.77 -13.15 -3.07
C LEU A 50 -6.56 -14.21 -4.15
N LYS A 51 -5.70 -15.20 -3.90
CA LYS A 51 -5.35 -16.22 -4.90
C LYS A 51 -6.56 -17.00 -5.47
N PRO A 52 -7.52 -17.52 -4.66
CA PRO A 52 -8.70 -18.20 -5.17
C PRO A 52 -9.63 -17.32 -6.03
N GLN A 53 -9.54 -15.99 -5.87
CA GLN A 53 -10.34 -15.02 -6.62
C GLN A 53 -9.69 -14.63 -7.97
N GLY A 54 -8.58 -15.29 -8.33
CA GLY A 54 -7.87 -15.05 -9.60
C GLY A 54 -6.92 -13.86 -9.57
N TYR A 55 -6.61 -13.32 -8.39
CA TYR A 55 -5.57 -12.31 -8.23
C TYR A 55 -4.21 -12.95 -7.97
N GLU A 56 -3.18 -12.34 -8.54
CA GLU A 56 -1.79 -12.64 -8.29
C GLU A 56 -1.22 -11.55 -7.36
N VAL A 57 -0.55 -11.97 -6.30
CA VAL A 57 0.07 -11.08 -5.33
C VAL A 57 1.58 -11.24 -5.43
N GLU A 58 2.28 -10.12 -5.60
CA GLU A 58 3.74 -10.07 -5.64
C GLU A 58 4.35 -10.74 -4.41
N ARG A 59 5.45 -11.47 -4.62
CA ARG A 59 6.13 -12.16 -3.54
C ARG A 59 7.16 -11.28 -2.86
N ILE A 60 6.93 -10.97 -1.59
CA ILE A 60 7.88 -10.24 -0.73
C ILE A 60 8.14 -10.97 0.60
N PHE A 61 9.13 -10.49 1.34
CA PHE A 61 9.38 -10.83 2.74
C PHE A 61 9.19 -9.58 3.58
N PRO A 62 8.08 -9.44 4.32
CA PRO A 62 7.82 -8.24 5.10
C PRO A 62 8.84 -8.01 6.23
N GLU A 63 9.33 -6.78 6.34
CA GLU A 63 10.30 -6.34 7.35
C GLU A 63 9.71 -5.24 8.25
N GLN A 64 10.10 -5.26 9.53
CA GLN A 64 9.79 -4.18 10.46
C GLN A 64 10.70 -2.98 10.22
N ASN A 65 10.21 -1.78 10.57
CA ASN A 65 10.88 -0.50 10.39
C ASN A 65 11.18 -0.15 8.92
N ALA A 66 10.67 -0.92 7.97
CA ALA A 66 10.76 -0.66 6.53
C ALA A 66 9.35 -0.68 5.91
N PRO A 67 9.07 0.19 4.92
CA PRO A 67 7.86 0.08 4.11
C PRO A 67 7.85 -1.22 3.30
N ASN A 68 6.72 -1.93 3.31
CA ASN A 68 6.53 -3.17 2.56
C ASN A 68 5.45 -2.95 1.51
N PHE A 69 5.82 -2.98 0.24
CA PHE A 69 4.90 -2.79 -0.88
C PHE A 69 4.76 -4.09 -1.62
N PHE A 70 3.55 -4.44 -2.04
CA PHE A 70 3.35 -5.57 -2.93
C PHE A 70 2.18 -5.32 -3.88
N ASP A 71 2.42 -5.63 -5.14
CA ASP A 71 1.44 -5.46 -6.20
C ASP A 71 0.41 -6.59 -6.22
N ILE A 72 -0.82 -6.22 -6.60
CA ILE A 72 -1.93 -7.12 -6.87
C ILE A 72 -2.28 -6.99 -8.35
N SER A 73 -2.15 -8.10 -9.07
CA SER A 73 -2.44 -8.19 -10.49
C SER A 73 -3.62 -9.12 -10.77
N GLN A 74 -4.34 -8.84 -11.84
CA GLN A 74 -5.39 -9.72 -12.37
C GLN A 74 -5.16 -9.85 -13.87
N TYR A 75 -5.11 -11.08 -14.38
CA TYR A 75 -4.83 -11.37 -15.80
C TYR A 75 -3.56 -10.68 -16.33
N GLY A 76 -2.49 -10.66 -15.52
CA GLY A 76 -1.21 -10.03 -15.86
C GLY A 76 -1.19 -8.49 -15.82
N THR A 77 -2.29 -7.84 -15.42
CA THR A 77 -2.36 -6.38 -15.26
C THR A 77 -2.38 -6.02 -13.79
N ARG A 78 -1.53 -5.07 -13.38
CA ARG A 78 -1.56 -4.51 -12.03
C ARG A 78 -2.84 -3.71 -11.81
N VAL A 79 -3.64 -4.09 -10.83
CA VAL A 79 -4.95 -3.47 -10.54
C VAL A 79 -4.99 -2.79 -9.16
N ALA A 80 -4.16 -3.23 -8.22
CA ALA A 80 -4.01 -2.65 -6.90
C ALA A 80 -2.58 -2.85 -6.34
N GLN A 81 -2.27 -2.17 -5.25
CA GLN A 81 -1.07 -2.31 -4.42
C GLN A 81 -1.51 -2.29 -2.96
N ILE A 82 -0.80 -3.02 -2.11
CA ILE A 82 -0.90 -2.85 -0.66
C ILE A 82 0.44 -2.40 -0.10
N ASP A 83 0.34 -1.40 0.78
CA ASP A 83 1.46 -0.85 1.54
C ASP A 83 1.29 -1.26 2.99
N MET A 84 2.25 -1.95 3.57
CA MET A 84 2.27 -2.33 4.98
C MET A 84 3.49 -1.75 5.70
N TYR A 85 3.27 -1.19 6.87
CA TYR A 85 4.34 -0.63 7.69
C TYR A 85 4.12 -0.91 9.17
N GLN A 86 5.20 -1.33 9.84
CA GLN A 86 5.22 -1.54 11.29
C GLN A 86 6.51 -0.98 11.87
N VAL A 87 6.41 -0.16 12.91
CA VAL A 87 7.55 0.22 13.75
C VAL A 87 7.79 -0.88 14.80
N ALA A 88 9.03 -1.28 15.02
CA ALA A 88 9.37 -2.28 16.03
C ALA A 88 8.89 -1.85 17.42
N GLY A 89 8.21 -2.76 18.12
CA GLY A 89 7.58 -2.50 19.42
C GLY A 89 6.21 -1.79 19.34
N ALA A 90 5.78 -1.32 18.18
CA ALA A 90 4.43 -0.78 18.01
C ALA A 90 3.37 -1.89 18.05
N ARG A 91 2.22 -1.57 18.66
CA ARG A 91 1.05 -2.46 18.80
C ARG A 91 0.14 -2.49 17.57
N THR A 92 0.51 -1.76 16.53
CA THR A 92 -0.28 -1.63 15.30
C THR A 92 0.61 -1.73 14.08
N ILE A 93 0.00 -2.20 13.00
CA ILE A 93 0.59 -2.21 11.66
C ILE A 93 -0.35 -1.39 10.79
N SER A 94 0.22 -0.38 10.11
CA SER A 94 -0.49 0.43 9.13
C SER A 94 -0.58 -0.33 7.82
N ILE A 95 -1.77 -0.41 7.24
CA ILE A 95 -2.01 -1.01 5.92
C ILE A 95 -2.74 0.02 5.06
N THR A 96 -2.31 0.20 3.82
CA THR A 96 -3.04 0.99 2.82
C THR A 96 -3.27 0.17 1.57
N LEU A 97 -4.53 -0.02 1.18
CA LEU A 97 -4.93 -0.55 -0.12
C LEU A 97 -5.05 0.61 -1.10
N ILE A 98 -4.32 0.50 -2.21
CA ILE A 98 -4.26 1.51 -3.27
C ILE A 98 -4.70 0.86 -4.59
N SER A 99 -5.61 1.46 -5.33
CA SER A 99 -6.03 0.90 -6.64
C SER A 99 -6.38 1.98 -7.65
N GLY A 100 -6.41 1.62 -8.93
CA GLY A 100 -6.76 2.55 -10.02
C GLY A 100 -8.26 2.71 -10.28
N ALA A 101 -9.11 2.03 -9.51
CA ALA A 101 -10.55 2.08 -9.68
C ALA A 101 -11.28 1.77 -8.37
N LYS A 102 -12.35 2.53 -8.09
CA LYS A 102 -13.18 2.36 -6.88
C LYS A 102 -13.77 0.95 -6.77
N GLN A 103 -14.20 0.36 -7.88
CA GLN A 103 -14.76 -0.99 -7.92
C GLN A 103 -13.72 -2.05 -7.55
N VAL A 104 -12.49 -1.91 -8.06
CA VAL A 104 -11.37 -2.79 -7.69
C VAL A 104 -11.02 -2.60 -6.21
N ASN A 105 -10.98 -1.36 -5.72
CA ASN A 105 -10.71 -1.08 -4.31
C ASN A 105 -11.72 -1.82 -3.41
N ALA A 106 -13.01 -1.65 -3.66
CA ALA A 106 -14.07 -2.28 -2.87
C ALA A 106 -14.06 -3.81 -2.96
N ALA A 107 -13.75 -4.36 -4.14
CA ALA A 107 -13.66 -5.81 -4.32
C ALA A 107 -12.49 -6.40 -3.52
N VAL A 108 -11.29 -5.81 -3.64
CA VAL A 108 -10.10 -6.26 -2.91
C VAL A 108 -10.29 -6.04 -1.41
N ASP A 109 -10.79 -4.88 -0.99
CA ASP A 109 -11.15 -4.56 0.40
C ASP A 109 -12.01 -5.66 1.01
N SER A 110 -13.14 -5.98 0.38
CA SER A 110 -14.06 -7.01 0.86
C SER A 110 -13.40 -8.39 0.99
N ILE A 111 -12.45 -8.74 0.12
CA ILE A 111 -11.73 -10.02 0.18
C ILE A 111 -10.74 -10.05 1.34
N ILE A 112 -10.06 -8.93 1.61
CA ILE A 112 -8.99 -8.87 2.62
C ILE A 112 -9.50 -8.56 4.04
N GLN A 113 -10.75 -8.12 4.22
CA GLN A 113 -11.33 -7.80 5.53
C GLN A 113 -11.05 -8.86 6.62
N PRO A 114 -11.19 -10.18 6.38
CA PRO A 114 -10.90 -11.19 7.40
C PRO A 114 -9.43 -11.23 7.87
N CYS A 115 -8.50 -10.67 7.08
CA CYS A 115 -7.09 -10.53 7.44
C CYS A 115 -6.80 -9.27 8.27
N LEU A 116 -7.76 -8.34 8.37
CA LEU A 116 -7.62 -7.05 9.04
C LEU A 116 -8.31 -7.01 10.42
N GLU A 117 -9.37 -7.79 10.63
CA GLU A 117 -10.22 -7.76 11.82
C GLU A 117 -9.68 -8.52 13.05
N ARG A 118 -8.49 -9.14 12.96
CA ARG A 118 -7.85 -9.90 14.04
C ARG A 118 -6.72 -9.13 14.72
#